data_AF-A0AAU9AXK4-F1
#
_entry.id   AF-A0AAU9AXK4-F1
#
_cell.length_a   1.000
_cell.length_b   1.000
_cell.length_c   1.000
_cell.angle_alpha   90.00
_cell.angle_beta   90.00
_cell.angle_gamma   90.00
#
_symmetry.space_group_name_H-M   'P 1'
#
loop_
_entity.id
_entity.type
_entity.pdbx_description
1 polymer ?
#
loop_
_entity_poly.entity_id
_entity_poly.type
_entity_poly.pdbx_seq_one_letter_code
_entity_poly.pdbx_strand_id
1 'polypeptide(L)'
;MASIVGKAWPCGVAAVLLLGTNPAAWAAKCDLNQGMSAQQGRAGPCSFDPQSRSFRGTPEQQAACLTREVKRLGHIGNETITPFLRGVVGKPAPAVQTVQALLQARQINPADIGGPPSSPISADYFIIHDTSTPNCSASGPTVACPIRGEFPADRDEPSWSFNRNFGGHPKPFPKRLAHAFTNRVGASITEVDFAEHIATTKFESCADQAVKTKLFVGVENIQPRIGSPKIPANPSKANDFDAPTPGFSAKQYERLALLYVVASARRGRWLIPAFHAVLDQFYADGHDDPQRFDMNAFSAEVKRLSDGIAAGTLAGPVNPMQPEAGSGISKRPIGELKAAACARIVDNAAGFTAERTTKTTQYFTPLFRPDADGGLRAEDRKNCLEIEGSCIVGDFLYNAGGPNGQRFDRAKIKFVFGQGAGANEFNRTNALIPCRTLAADRAHYKIGTVIYIPSFEGKTCPQNRQPVDGCFIVADVGSAIKGPGRFDIFTGECSRYDGNLHICRDSENAAFDVPKNTEFRVIPRDAELARALRAEVDAFIDNGWTFGP
;
A
#
# COMPACT_ATOMS: atom_id res chain seq x y z
N MET A 1 5.47 40.41 79.85
CA MET A 1 5.91 40.33 78.44
C MET A 1 5.57 38.95 77.92
N ALA A 2 4.95 38.89 76.73
CA ALA A 2 4.47 37.72 75.98
C ALA A 2 3.31 36.90 76.61
N SER A 3 2.08 37.18 76.16
CA SER A 3 0.88 36.37 76.35
C SER A 3 0.57 35.64 75.04
N ILE A 4 0.43 34.31 75.10
CA ILE A 4 0.00 33.43 74.01
C ILE A 4 -1.51 33.23 74.15
N VAL A 5 -2.26 33.69 73.17
CA VAL A 5 -3.71 33.49 73.06
C VAL A 5 -3.99 32.23 72.25
N GLY A 6 -4.51 31.19 72.91
CA GLY A 6 -5.13 30.04 72.26
C GLY A 6 -6.60 30.35 71.97
N LYS A 7 -7.02 30.27 70.71
CA LYS A 7 -8.43 30.30 70.29
C LYS A 7 -8.85 28.92 69.81
N ALA A 8 -9.87 28.37 70.47
CA ALA A 8 -10.65 27.22 70.03
C ALA A 8 -11.53 27.61 68.84
N TRP A 9 -11.70 26.69 67.89
CA TRP A 9 -12.66 26.77 66.78
C TRP A 9 -13.64 25.59 66.85
N PRO A 10 -14.92 25.80 66.50
CA PRO A 10 -15.98 24.81 66.69
C PRO A 10 -16.09 23.82 65.52
N CYS A 11 -16.65 22.66 65.83
CA CYS A 11 -16.99 21.58 64.91
C CYS A 11 -17.96 22.03 63.81
N GLY A 12 -17.56 21.86 62.55
CA GLY A 12 -18.43 21.93 61.38
C GLY A 12 -18.70 20.53 60.84
N VAL A 13 -19.98 20.14 60.80
CA VAL A 13 -20.47 18.91 60.18
C VAL A 13 -20.17 18.94 58.67
N ALA A 14 -19.32 18.02 58.21
CA ALA A 14 -19.04 17.84 56.79
C ALA A 14 -20.15 17.00 56.14
N ALA A 15 -21.02 17.66 55.37
CA ALA A 15 -21.89 16.97 54.42
C ALA A 15 -21.02 16.37 53.31
N VAL A 16 -21.00 15.04 53.23
CA VAL A 16 -20.38 14.30 52.13
C VAL A 16 -21.25 14.50 50.89
N LEU A 17 -20.93 15.53 50.10
CA LEU A 17 -21.34 15.64 48.72
C LEU A 17 -20.62 14.54 47.93
N LEU A 18 -21.35 13.45 47.67
CA LEU A 18 -21.01 12.49 46.62
C LEU A 18 -21.05 13.24 45.28
N LEU A 19 -19.92 13.84 44.92
CA LEU A 19 -19.66 14.30 43.56
C LEU A 19 -19.57 13.04 42.69
N GLY A 20 -20.70 12.67 42.09
CA GLY A 20 -20.72 11.73 40.98
C GLY A 20 -19.72 12.20 39.94
N THR A 21 -18.75 11.35 39.63
CA THR A 21 -17.75 11.59 38.60
C THR A 21 -18.44 11.60 37.24
N ASN A 22 -18.69 12.80 36.70
CA ASN A 22 -19.12 12.98 35.32
C ASN A 22 -17.98 12.54 34.37
N PRO A 23 -18.17 11.54 33.50
CA PRO A 23 -17.16 11.19 32.51
C PRO A 23 -17.30 12.13 31.32
N ALA A 24 -16.81 13.36 31.43
CA ALA A 24 -16.69 14.26 30.28
C ALA A 24 -15.39 13.98 29.52
N ALA A 25 -15.33 12.80 28.90
CA ALA A 25 -14.46 12.54 27.76
C ALA A 25 -15.27 12.96 26.52
N TRP A 26 -14.87 14.03 25.80
CA TRP A 26 -15.48 14.44 24.53
C TRP A 26 -17.03 14.39 24.50
N ALA A 27 -17.71 15.35 25.10
CA ALA A 27 -19.13 15.52 24.79
C ALA A 27 -19.24 16.05 23.35
N ALA A 28 -19.29 15.14 22.37
CA ALA A 28 -19.54 15.49 20.99
C ALA A 28 -20.83 16.31 20.93
N LYS A 29 -20.86 17.39 20.15
CA LYS A 29 -22.11 18.12 19.94
C LYS A 29 -23.10 17.17 19.27
N CYS A 30 -24.19 16.92 19.98
CA CYS A 30 -25.23 15.97 19.58
C CYS A 30 -26.41 16.65 18.86
N ASP A 31 -26.20 17.86 18.40
CA ASP A 31 -27.15 18.60 17.57
C ASP A 31 -27.38 17.82 16.27
N LEU A 32 -28.63 17.78 15.82
CA LEU A 32 -28.99 17.14 14.57
C LEU A 32 -29.00 18.16 13.43
N ASN A 33 -28.80 17.68 12.21
CA ASN A 33 -28.96 18.50 11.01
C ASN A 33 -30.39 19.08 10.93
N GLN A 34 -30.52 20.29 10.39
CA GLN A 34 -31.81 20.95 10.28
C GLN A 34 -32.83 20.06 9.56
N GLY A 35 -34.00 19.87 10.17
CA GLY A 35 -35.07 19.03 9.65
C GLY A 35 -34.98 17.54 10.04
N MET A 36 -33.94 17.11 10.74
CA MET A 36 -33.86 15.75 11.31
C MET A 36 -34.55 15.68 12.68
N SER A 37 -35.34 14.63 12.88
CA SER A 37 -35.98 14.33 14.17
C SER A 37 -35.05 13.54 15.10
N ALA A 38 -35.32 13.60 16.41
CA ALA A 38 -34.61 12.79 17.41
C ALA A 38 -34.69 11.29 17.11
N GLN A 39 -35.81 10.81 16.57
CA GLN A 39 -35.96 9.41 16.17
C GLN A 39 -35.05 9.05 14.99
N GLN A 40 -34.90 9.93 13.99
CA GLN A 40 -33.95 9.73 12.91
C GLN A 40 -32.51 9.70 13.43
N GLY A 41 -32.13 10.62 14.32
CA GLY A 41 -30.80 10.60 14.94
C GLY A 41 -30.50 9.29 15.68
N ARG A 42 -31.47 8.76 16.44
CA ARG A 42 -31.35 7.46 17.14
C ARG A 42 -31.17 6.29 16.18
N ALA A 43 -31.91 6.29 15.06
CA ALA A 43 -31.90 5.21 14.08
C ALA A 43 -30.71 5.32 13.09
N GLY A 44 -30.20 6.52 12.82
CA GLY A 44 -29.25 6.73 11.73
C GLY A 44 -29.83 6.40 10.34
N PRO A 45 -29.06 6.60 9.27
CA PRO A 45 -29.56 6.41 7.90
C PRO A 45 -29.84 4.94 7.55
N CYS A 46 -29.25 3.99 8.27
CA CYS A 46 -29.42 2.56 8.06
C CYS A 46 -30.43 1.90 9.03
N SER A 47 -31.26 2.70 9.71
CA SER A 47 -32.37 2.22 10.55
C SER A 47 -31.94 1.25 11.67
N PHE A 48 -31.06 1.71 12.55
CA PHE A 48 -30.68 1.05 13.79
C PHE A 48 -31.90 0.85 14.70
N ASP A 49 -32.01 -0.37 15.22
CA ASP A 49 -33.00 -0.74 16.21
C ASP A 49 -32.32 -0.99 17.57
N PRO A 50 -32.61 -0.18 18.60
CA PRO A 50 -32.02 -0.33 19.92
C PRO A 50 -32.45 -1.62 20.63
N GLN A 51 -33.57 -2.25 20.26
CA GLN A 51 -34.04 -3.49 20.86
C GLN A 51 -33.19 -4.69 20.40
N SER A 52 -33.00 -4.82 19.09
CA SER A 52 -32.15 -5.86 18.50
C SER A 52 -30.66 -5.53 18.52
N ARG A 53 -30.29 -4.29 18.88
CA ARG A 53 -28.92 -3.75 18.85
C ARG A 53 -28.27 -3.93 17.48
N SER A 54 -29.05 -3.76 16.41
CA SER A 54 -28.58 -3.96 15.04
C SER A 54 -29.23 -3.00 14.05
N PHE A 55 -28.57 -2.75 12.92
CA PHE A 55 -29.21 -2.08 11.79
C PHE A 55 -30.18 -3.02 11.09
N ARG A 56 -31.17 -2.44 10.40
CA ARG A 56 -32.18 -3.22 9.70
C ARG A 56 -31.56 -4.03 8.54
N GLY A 57 -31.98 -5.28 8.41
CA GLY A 57 -31.64 -6.14 7.26
C GLY A 57 -30.63 -7.24 7.60
N THR A 58 -30.24 -8.01 6.58
CA THR A 58 -29.18 -9.01 6.69
C THR A 58 -27.81 -8.35 6.86
N PRO A 59 -26.77 -9.05 7.36
CA PRO A 59 -25.42 -8.49 7.44
C PRO A 59 -24.91 -7.91 6.12
N GLU A 60 -25.26 -8.54 5.01
CA GLU A 60 -24.95 -8.09 3.65
C GLU A 60 -25.62 -6.75 3.31
N GLN A 61 -26.91 -6.61 3.64
CA GLN A 61 -27.67 -5.36 3.44
C GLN A 61 -27.18 -4.24 4.36
N GLN A 62 -26.83 -4.59 5.60
CA GLN A 62 -26.26 -3.65 6.56
C GLN A 62 -24.91 -3.12 6.06
N ALA A 63 -24.00 -4.01 5.63
CA ALA A 63 -22.70 -3.61 5.06
C ALA A 63 -22.88 -2.71 3.84
N ALA A 64 -23.78 -3.08 2.92
CA ALA A 64 -24.08 -2.28 1.73
C ALA A 64 -24.54 -0.85 2.08
N CYS A 65 -25.43 -0.71 3.06
CA CYS A 65 -25.90 0.59 3.54
C CYS A 65 -24.80 1.39 4.25
N LEU A 66 -24.00 0.73 5.10
CA LEU A 66 -23.02 1.36 5.98
C LEU A 66 -21.69 1.70 5.29
N THR A 67 -21.39 1.11 4.13
CA THR A 67 -20.19 1.42 3.33
C THR A 67 -20.55 2.13 2.03
N ARG A 68 -21.46 3.10 2.08
CA ARG A 68 -21.76 3.96 0.94
C ARG A 68 -20.65 4.98 0.73
N GLU A 69 -20.32 5.27 -0.53
CA GLU A 69 -19.23 6.17 -0.92
C GLU A 69 -19.30 7.49 -0.15
N VAL A 70 -18.22 7.85 0.54
CA VAL A 70 -18.14 9.13 1.24
C VAL A 70 -17.52 10.17 0.30
N LYS A 71 -18.33 11.15 -0.08
CA LYS A 71 -17.90 12.30 -0.87
C LYS A 71 -17.63 13.47 0.07
N ARG A 72 -16.87 14.42 -0.47
CA ARG A 72 -16.60 15.74 0.11
C ARG A 72 -17.83 16.33 0.83
N LEU A 73 -17.63 16.92 2.01
CA LEU A 73 -18.68 17.49 2.87
C LEU A 73 -19.68 16.46 3.44
N GLY A 74 -19.30 15.20 3.51
CA GLY A 74 -20.13 14.14 4.09
C GLY A 74 -21.30 13.73 3.20
N HIS A 75 -21.25 14.07 1.91
CA HIS A 75 -22.26 13.63 0.95
C HIS A 75 -22.13 12.13 0.71
N ILE A 76 -23.18 11.39 1.03
CA ILE A 76 -23.20 9.92 0.92
C ILE A 76 -23.69 9.48 -0.46
N GLY A 77 -22.82 8.79 -1.20
CA GLY A 77 -23.05 8.27 -2.54
C GLY A 77 -23.66 6.86 -2.57
N ASN A 78 -23.22 6.07 -3.55
CA ASN A 78 -23.74 4.72 -3.79
C ASN A 78 -23.06 3.67 -2.90
N GLU A 79 -23.65 2.48 -2.80
CA GLU A 79 -23.05 1.33 -2.12
C GLU A 79 -21.70 0.97 -2.78
N THR A 80 -20.67 0.72 -1.98
CA THR A 80 -19.33 0.34 -2.49
C THR A 80 -18.94 -1.10 -2.21
N ILE A 81 -19.70 -1.82 -1.37
CA ILE A 81 -19.34 -3.16 -0.89
C ILE A 81 -19.11 -4.13 -2.05
N THR A 82 -17.99 -4.86 -2.02
CA THR A 82 -17.64 -5.82 -3.08
C THR A 82 -18.44 -7.11 -2.98
N PRO A 83 -18.56 -7.90 -4.07
CA PRO A 83 -19.16 -9.23 -4.02
C PRO A 83 -18.49 -10.18 -3.01
N PHE A 84 -17.16 -10.10 -2.85
CA PHE A 84 -16.44 -10.93 -1.89
C PHE A 84 -16.84 -10.58 -0.45
N LEU A 85 -16.76 -9.31 -0.06
CA LEU A 85 -17.12 -8.90 1.30
C LEU A 85 -18.59 -9.17 1.59
N ARG A 86 -19.48 -8.87 0.64
CA ARG A 86 -20.90 -9.25 0.71
C ARG A 86 -21.05 -10.75 0.97
N GLY A 87 -20.25 -11.57 0.30
CA GLY A 87 -20.26 -13.01 0.46
C GLY A 87 -19.73 -13.54 1.79
N VAL A 88 -19.08 -12.74 2.64
CA VAL A 88 -18.49 -13.22 3.92
C VAL A 88 -19.01 -12.52 5.16
N VAL A 89 -19.50 -11.27 5.09
CA VAL A 89 -19.97 -10.52 6.27
C VAL A 89 -21.04 -11.28 7.08
N GLY A 90 -20.89 -11.29 8.40
CA GLY A 90 -21.75 -12.03 9.32
C GLY A 90 -21.57 -13.55 9.33
N LYS A 91 -20.82 -14.13 8.38
CA LYS A 91 -20.49 -15.57 8.33
C LYS A 91 -19.31 -15.88 9.26
N PRO A 92 -19.04 -17.17 9.57
CA PRO A 92 -17.88 -17.55 10.37
C PRO A 92 -16.58 -16.96 9.83
N ALA A 93 -15.80 -16.34 10.72
CA ALA A 93 -14.48 -15.83 10.43
C ALA A 93 -13.42 -16.93 10.61
N PRO A 94 -12.17 -16.73 10.16
CA PRO A 94 -11.09 -17.64 10.47
C PRO A 94 -10.96 -17.86 11.98
N ALA A 95 -10.62 -19.08 12.37
CA ALA A 95 -10.42 -19.42 13.77
C ALA A 95 -9.32 -18.55 14.39
N VAL A 96 -9.55 -18.10 15.62
CA VAL A 96 -8.62 -17.22 16.34
C VAL A 96 -7.22 -17.82 16.47
N GLN A 97 -7.12 -19.14 16.59
CA GLN A 97 -5.86 -19.86 16.68
C GLN A 97 -5.05 -19.75 15.38
N THR A 98 -5.70 -19.82 14.21
CA THR A 98 -5.02 -19.68 12.91
C THR A 98 -4.59 -18.25 12.66
N VAL A 99 -5.39 -17.27 13.08
CA VAL A 99 -4.99 -15.85 13.04
C VAL A 99 -3.84 -15.59 14.01
N GLN A 100 -3.86 -16.18 15.21
CA GLN A 100 -2.75 -16.08 16.16
C GLN A 100 -1.47 -16.71 15.59
N ALA A 101 -1.55 -17.86 14.93
CA ALA A 101 -0.42 -18.47 14.24
C ALA A 101 0.12 -17.57 13.13
N LEU A 102 -0.74 -16.92 12.35
CA LEU A 102 -0.34 -15.91 11.36
C LEU A 102 0.39 -14.73 12.01
N LEU A 103 -0.14 -14.19 13.10
CA LEU A 103 0.46 -13.05 13.81
C LEU A 103 1.81 -13.42 14.43
N GLN A 104 1.93 -14.62 15.00
CA GLN A 104 3.20 -15.16 15.52
C GLN A 104 4.20 -15.38 14.40
N ALA A 105 3.76 -16.01 13.31
CA ALA A 105 4.56 -16.21 12.11
C ALA A 105 5.06 -14.86 11.60
N ARG A 106 4.22 -13.81 11.55
CA ARG A 106 4.59 -12.46 11.11
C ARG A 106 5.18 -11.54 12.18
N GLN A 107 5.27 -12.02 13.41
CA GLN A 107 5.84 -11.31 14.56
C GLN A 107 5.19 -9.96 14.82
N ILE A 108 3.87 -9.95 14.64
CA ILE A 108 3.05 -8.79 14.89
C ILE A 108 2.64 -8.83 16.35
N ASN A 109 3.00 -7.77 17.09
CA ASN A 109 2.67 -7.66 18.50
C ASN A 109 1.14 -7.45 18.65
N PRO A 110 0.47 -8.13 19.60
CA PRO A 110 -0.91 -7.82 19.95
C PRO A 110 -1.21 -6.34 20.22
N ALA A 111 -0.24 -5.60 20.76
CA ALA A 111 -0.35 -4.15 20.99
C ALA A 111 -0.49 -3.34 19.69
N ASP A 112 -0.21 -3.92 18.53
CA ASP A 112 -0.35 -3.27 17.23
C ASP A 112 -1.67 -3.64 16.54
N ILE A 113 -2.42 -4.62 17.04
CA ILE A 113 -3.57 -5.22 16.32
C ILE A 113 -4.89 -5.20 17.11
N GLY A 114 -5.06 -4.23 17.99
CA GLY A 114 -6.26 -4.04 18.79
C GLY A 114 -6.29 -4.86 20.08
N GLY A 115 -5.17 -5.46 20.48
CA GLY A 115 -5.04 -6.26 21.70
C GLY A 115 -4.91 -7.77 21.47
N PRO A 116 -4.86 -8.60 22.53
CA PRO A 116 -4.64 -10.04 22.43
C PRO A 116 -5.70 -10.73 21.56
N PRO A 117 -5.31 -11.50 20.52
CA PRO A 117 -6.26 -12.25 19.69
C PRO A 117 -7.14 -13.20 20.50
N SER A 118 -6.62 -13.75 21.59
CA SER A 118 -7.38 -14.64 22.47
C SER A 118 -8.44 -13.94 23.33
N SER A 119 -8.50 -12.60 23.33
CA SER A 119 -9.51 -11.83 24.07
C SER A 119 -10.77 -11.65 23.21
N PRO A 120 -11.88 -12.36 23.49
CA PRO A 120 -13.08 -12.27 22.65
C PRO A 120 -13.70 -10.87 22.71
N ILE A 121 -14.41 -10.48 21.64
CA ILE A 121 -15.12 -9.19 21.58
C ILE A 121 -16.61 -9.39 21.33
N SER A 122 -17.42 -8.42 21.76
CA SER A 122 -18.87 -8.38 21.51
C SER A 122 -19.26 -7.53 20.30
N ALA A 123 -18.32 -6.81 19.70
CA ALA A 123 -18.61 -5.91 18.60
C ALA A 123 -19.15 -6.66 17.38
N ASP A 124 -20.08 -6.03 16.68
CA ASP A 124 -20.66 -6.54 15.44
C ASP A 124 -20.30 -5.68 14.22
N TYR A 125 -19.79 -4.47 14.46
CA TYR A 125 -19.45 -3.51 13.42
C TYR A 125 -18.00 -3.06 13.52
N PHE A 126 -17.38 -2.86 12.36
CA PHE A 126 -16.02 -2.35 12.22
C PHE A 126 -16.08 -0.99 11.52
N ILE A 127 -15.92 0.09 12.27
CA ILE A 127 -15.98 1.46 11.77
C ILE A 127 -14.60 1.85 11.24
N ILE A 128 -14.59 2.25 9.97
CA ILE A 128 -13.40 2.75 9.29
C ILE A 128 -13.50 4.27 9.29
N HIS A 129 -12.48 4.88 9.89
CA HIS A 129 -12.30 6.32 9.92
C HIS A 129 -11.11 6.73 9.06
N ASP A 130 -10.94 8.02 8.83
CA ASP A 130 -9.63 8.62 8.60
C ASP A 130 -9.40 9.79 9.54
N THR A 131 -8.14 10.00 9.94
CA THR A 131 -7.84 10.92 11.06
C THR A 131 -8.14 12.38 10.74
N SER A 132 -8.37 12.71 9.46
CA SER A 132 -8.52 14.06 8.95
C SER A 132 -7.41 15.04 9.40
N THR A 133 -6.23 14.50 9.74
CA THR A 133 -5.12 15.22 10.34
C THR A 133 -3.77 14.69 9.83
N PRO A 134 -2.78 15.57 9.57
CA PRO A 134 -2.80 17.03 9.75
C PRO A 134 -3.68 17.74 8.73
N ASN A 135 -4.25 18.89 9.13
CA ASN A 135 -4.88 19.82 8.20
C ASN A 135 -3.80 20.76 7.62
N CYS A 136 -3.41 20.52 6.37
CA CYS A 136 -2.37 21.28 5.68
C CYS A 136 -2.83 22.66 5.18
N SER A 137 -4.09 23.06 5.41
CA SER A 137 -4.60 24.41 5.12
C SER A 137 -4.58 25.35 6.32
N ALA A 138 -4.63 24.79 7.54
CA ALA A 138 -4.84 25.54 8.78
C ALA A 138 -3.62 26.31 9.26
N SER A 139 -2.42 25.75 9.15
CA SER A 139 -1.19 26.34 9.70
C SER A 139 -0.18 26.67 8.61
N GLY A 140 0.79 27.53 8.92
CA GLY A 140 1.98 27.74 8.06
C GLY A 140 2.80 26.45 7.92
N PRO A 141 3.90 26.46 7.14
CA PRO A 141 4.78 25.31 6.98
C PRO A 141 5.13 24.65 8.32
N THR A 142 4.86 23.35 8.44
CA THR A 142 5.24 22.53 9.59
C THR A 142 6.01 21.30 9.12
N VAL A 143 6.63 20.57 10.06
CA VAL A 143 7.25 19.27 9.77
C VAL A 143 6.24 18.27 9.18
N ALA A 144 4.96 18.43 9.48
CA ALA A 144 3.90 17.55 8.98
C ALA A 144 3.30 18.01 7.64
N CYS A 145 3.26 19.33 7.38
CA CYS A 145 2.81 19.92 6.12
C CYS A 145 3.84 20.98 5.69
N PRO A 146 4.90 20.58 4.95
CA PRO A 146 5.99 21.49 4.58
C PRO A 146 5.54 22.64 3.69
N ILE A 147 4.50 22.40 2.88
CA ILE A 147 3.91 23.40 1.99
C ILE A 147 2.43 23.54 2.36
N ARG A 148 2.00 24.77 2.67
CA ARG A 148 0.61 25.06 3.04
C ARG A 148 -0.31 24.92 1.83
N GLY A 149 -1.43 24.26 2.01
CA GLY A 149 -2.40 24.00 0.95
C GLY A 149 -2.01 22.85 0.00
N GLU A 150 -0.96 22.10 0.33
CA GLU A 150 -0.50 20.92 -0.40
C GLU A 150 -0.40 19.71 0.52
N PHE A 151 -0.53 18.52 -0.07
CA PHE A 151 -0.32 17.29 0.67
C PHE A 151 1.18 17.05 0.78
N PRO A 152 1.69 16.50 1.90
CA PRO A 152 3.10 16.20 2.03
C PRO A 152 3.50 15.18 0.96
N ALA A 153 4.58 15.48 0.23
CA ALA A 153 5.07 14.62 -0.84
C ALA A 153 5.60 13.28 -0.29
N ASP A 154 6.17 13.33 0.91
CA ASP A 154 6.70 12.20 1.68
C ASP A 154 5.64 11.52 2.56
N ARG A 155 4.34 11.87 2.46
CA ARG A 155 3.30 11.33 3.38
C ARG A 155 3.21 9.81 3.43
N ASP A 156 3.64 9.13 2.38
CA ASP A 156 3.67 7.67 2.27
C ASP A 156 5.03 7.06 2.68
N GLU A 157 5.96 7.88 3.15
CA GLU A 157 7.31 7.48 3.58
C GLU A 157 7.43 7.38 5.12
N PRO A 158 8.31 6.50 5.64
CA PRO A 158 8.57 6.42 7.08
C PRO A 158 9.15 7.73 7.68
N SER A 159 9.74 8.56 6.83
CA SER A 159 10.31 9.86 7.21
C SER A 159 9.26 10.95 7.43
N TRP A 160 8.00 10.73 7.08
CA TRP A 160 6.93 11.66 7.44
C TRP A 160 6.58 11.54 8.92
N SER A 161 6.56 12.69 9.62
CA SER A 161 6.44 12.71 11.08
C SER A 161 5.18 12.01 11.62
N PHE A 162 4.06 12.12 10.90
CA PHE A 162 2.80 11.46 11.26
C PHE A 162 2.84 9.94 11.10
N ASN A 163 3.70 9.41 10.23
CA ASN A 163 3.92 7.97 10.16
C ASN A 163 4.72 7.46 11.36
N ARG A 164 5.72 8.22 11.82
CA ARG A 164 6.52 7.82 13.00
C ARG A 164 5.75 7.84 14.30
N ASN A 165 4.89 8.84 14.49
CA ASN A 165 4.22 9.08 15.77
C ASN A 165 2.71 8.85 15.74
N PHE A 166 2.17 8.29 14.66
CA PHE A 166 0.73 8.07 14.48
C PHE A 166 -0.10 9.33 14.73
N GLY A 167 0.33 10.50 14.25
CA GLY A 167 -0.35 11.78 14.52
C GLY A 167 -0.32 12.21 15.99
N GLY A 168 0.66 11.68 16.74
CA GLY A 168 0.82 11.87 18.17
C GLY A 168 -0.08 10.97 19.02
N HIS A 169 -0.46 9.80 18.52
CA HIS A 169 -1.15 8.75 19.27
C HIS A 169 -0.14 7.72 19.83
N PRO A 170 -0.48 6.99 20.91
CA PRO A 170 -1.71 7.09 21.70
C PRO A 170 -1.76 8.37 22.53
N LYS A 171 -2.95 8.91 22.75
CA LYS A 171 -3.22 10.02 23.66
C LYS A 171 -3.45 9.50 25.09
N PRO A 172 -3.13 10.31 26.11
CA PRO A 172 -3.54 10.00 27.47
C PRO A 172 -5.07 10.03 27.59
N PHE A 173 -5.62 9.17 28.46
CA PHE A 173 -7.02 9.25 28.86
C PHE A 173 -7.32 10.65 29.47
N PRO A 174 -8.51 11.25 29.24
CA PRO A 174 -9.66 10.76 28.50
C PRO A 174 -9.67 11.11 27.00
N LYS A 175 -8.53 11.50 26.41
CA LYS A 175 -8.46 12.04 25.04
C LYS A 175 -8.26 10.96 23.95
N ARG A 176 -8.45 9.69 24.28
CA ARG A 176 -8.39 8.60 23.31
C ARG A 176 -9.53 8.75 22.33
N LEU A 177 -9.31 8.40 21.06
CA LEU A 177 -10.30 8.64 19.99
C LEU A 177 -10.76 7.37 19.28
N ALA A 178 -9.93 6.33 19.25
CA ALA A 178 -10.25 5.08 18.58
C ALA A 178 -9.62 3.87 19.28
N HIS A 179 -9.94 2.69 18.77
CA HIS A 179 -9.34 1.47 19.27
C HIS A 179 -7.94 1.26 18.71
N ALA A 180 -7.76 1.47 17.41
CA ALA A 180 -6.47 1.35 16.75
C ALA A 180 -6.25 2.47 15.72
N PHE A 181 -4.98 2.75 15.46
CA PHE A 181 -4.53 3.67 14.43
C PHE A 181 -3.66 2.94 13.42
N THR A 182 -3.87 3.15 12.12
CA THR A 182 -2.93 2.74 11.08
C THR A 182 -2.19 3.97 10.54
N ASN A 183 -0.93 3.80 10.17
CA ASN A 183 -0.20 4.84 9.44
C ASN A 183 -0.09 4.53 7.95
N ARG A 184 0.42 5.48 7.16
CA ARG A 184 0.49 5.35 5.70
C ARG A 184 1.56 4.36 5.23
N VAL A 185 2.44 3.89 6.10
CA VAL A 185 3.47 2.87 5.80
C VAL A 185 3.07 1.46 6.24
N GLY A 186 1.84 1.25 6.72
CA GLY A 186 1.32 -0.07 7.07
C GLY A 186 1.72 -0.60 8.45
N ALA A 187 2.13 0.30 9.36
CA ALA A 187 2.19 0.01 10.79
C ALA A 187 0.88 0.40 11.47
N SER A 188 0.67 -0.08 12.69
CA SER A 188 -0.47 0.26 13.52
C SER A 188 -0.13 0.23 14.99
N ILE A 189 -0.94 0.93 15.79
CA ILE A 189 -0.91 0.89 17.26
C ILE A 189 -2.32 0.68 17.80
N THR A 190 -2.41 0.08 18.99
CA THR A 190 -3.65 0.00 19.77
C THR A 190 -3.68 1.13 20.80
N GLU A 191 -4.73 1.93 20.77
CA GLU A 191 -4.98 2.98 21.77
C GLU A 191 -6.01 2.51 22.83
N VAL A 192 -7.01 1.74 22.41
CA VAL A 192 -7.99 1.05 23.27
C VAL A 192 -8.17 -0.37 22.74
N ASP A 193 -8.10 -1.38 23.62
CA ASP A 193 -8.31 -2.78 23.20
C ASP A 193 -9.71 -2.95 22.59
N PHE A 194 -9.86 -3.73 21.51
CA PHE A 194 -11.16 -4.02 20.88
C PHE A 194 -12.21 -4.64 21.84
N ALA A 195 -11.81 -5.20 22.99
CA ALA A 195 -12.74 -5.70 24.01
C ALA A 195 -13.27 -4.60 24.97
N GLU A 196 -12.61 -3.45 25.00
CA GLU A 196 -13.00 -2.29 25.79
C GLU A 196 -13.97 -1.40 25.00
N HIS A 197 -14.70 -0.54 25.71
CA HIS A 197 -15.60 0.41 25.08
C HIS A 197 -14.94 1.77 24.92
N ILE A 198 -14.98 2.29 23.70
CA ILE A 198 -14.83 3.71 23.39
C ILE A 198 -15.83 4.05 22.29
N ALA A 199 -16.51 5.20 22.40
CA ALA A 199 -17.35 5.71 21.33
C ALA A 199 -16.46 6.45 20.32
N THR A 200 -16.54 6.06 19.05
CA THR A 200 -15.70 6.62 17.97
C THR A 200 -16.49 7.53 17.02
N THR A 201 -17.82 7.56 17.16
CA THR A 201 -18.74 8.35 16.33
C THR A 201 -19.75 9.11 17.19
N LYS A 202 -20.37 10.16 16.63
CA LYS A 202 -21.50 10.84 17.28
C LYS A 202 -22.69 9.91 17.44
N PHE A 203 -22.93 9.04 16.46
CA PHE A 203 -23.96 8.02 16.54
C PHE A 203 -23.82 7.13 17.77
N GLU A 204 -22.60 6.74 18.14
CA GLU A 204 -22.34 5.99 19.37
C GLU A 204 -22.54 6.82 20.64
N SER A 205 -22.09 8.08 20.63
CA SER A 205 -22.04 8.91 21.83
C SER A 205 -23.32 9.70 22.11
N CYS A 206 -24.20 9.94 21.14
CA CYS A 206 -25.25 10.96 21.30
C CYS A 206 -26.59 10.41 21.77
N ALA A 207 -26.98 9.23 21.33
CA ALA A 207 -28.24 8.64 21.72
C ALA A 207 -28.10 7.14 21.90
N ASP A 208 -28.83 6.60 22.90
CA ASP A 208 -28.87 5.17 23.17
C ASP A 208 -27.47 4.57 23.48
N GLN A 209 -26.60 5.36 24.12
CA GLN A 209 -25.21 4.97 24.44
C GLN A 209 -25.12 3.60 25.12
N ALA A 210 -26.00 3.34 26.09
CA ALA A 210 -26.00 2.08 26.86
C ALA A 210 -26.24 0.85 25.98
N VAL A 211 -27.09 0.93 24.95
CA VAL A 211 -27.32 -0.20 24.03
C VAL A 211 -26.25 -0.29 22.94
N LYS A 212 -25.50 0.78 22.69
CA LYS A 212 -24.38 0.82 21.73
C LYS A 212 -23.03 0.48 22.36
N THR A 213 -22.96 0.34 23.69
CA THR A 213 -21.74 -0.03 24.42
C THR A 213 -21.16 -1.36 23.89
N LYS A 214 -19.86 -1.33 23.54
CA LYS A 214 -19.08 -2.46 22.96
C LYS A 214 -19.65 -3.08 21.69
N LEU A 215 -20.47 -2.34 20.94
CA LEU A 215 -21.09 -2.82 19.71
C LEU A 215 -20.22 -2.55 18.47
N PHE A 216 -19.32 -1.57 18.56
CA PHE A 216 -18.48 -1.09 17.48
C PHE A 216 -17.00 -1.19 17.87
N VAL A 217 -16.16 -1.46 16.88
CA VAL A 217 -14.72 -1.19 16.94
C VAL A 217 -14.38 -0.16 15.87
N GLY A 218 -13.84 0.98 16.28
CA GLY A 218 -13.39 2.05 15.39
C GLY A 218 -11.89 2.02 15.17
N VAL A 219 -11.47 2.11 13.90
CA VAL A 219 -10.08 2.20 13.48
C VAL A 219 -9.85 3.48 12.70
N GLU A 220 -8.87 4.25 13.17
CA GLU A 220 -8.42 5.51 12.59
C GLU A 220 -7.26 5.27 11.63
N ASN A 221 -7.32 5.92 10.47
CA ASN A 221 -6.35 5.72 9.41
C ASN A 221 -5.68 7.05 9.10
N ILE A 222 -4.36 7.17 9.33
CA ILE A 222 -3.65 8.45 9.23
C ILE A 222 -3.78 9.04 7.83
N GLN A 223 -4.39 10.23 7.77
CA GLN A 223 -4.77 10.85 6.51
C GLN A 223 -4.64 12.37 6.60
N PRO A 224 -3.67 12.99 5.90
CA PRO A 224 -3.61 14.44 5.83
C PRO A 224 -4.81 14.97 5.03
N ARG A 225 -5.27 16.18 5.36
CA ARG A 225 -6.38 16.87 4.69
C ARG A 225 -5.98 18.26 4.23
N ILE A 226 -6.64 18.73 3.19
CA ILE A 226 -6.56 20.11 2.69
C ILE A 226 -7.99 20.66 2.64
N GLY A 227 -8.13 21.95 2.87
CA GLY A 227 -9.39 22.64 2.78
C GLY A 227 -9.69 23.26 1.42
N SER A 228 -10.85 23.90 1.35
CA SER A 228 -11.29 24.73 0.24
C SER A 228 -11.75 26.10 0.74
N PRO A 229 -11.11 27.20 0.31
CA PRO A 229 -9.90 27.23 -0.53
C PRO A 229 -8.70 26.57 0.17
N LYS A 230 -7.77 26.01 -0.61
CA LYS A 230 -6.56 25.32 -0.11
C LYS A 230 -5.74 26.17 0.85
N ILE A 231 -5.71 27.48 0.61
CA ILE A 231 -5.10 28.46 1.49
C ILE A 231 -6.18 29.52 1.80
N PRO A 232 -6.85 29.42 2.96
CA PRO A 232 -7.84 30.42 3.34
C PRO A 232 -7.17 31.73 3.77
N ALA A 233 -7.80 32.85 3.40
CA ALA A 233 -7.34 34.18 3.78
C ALA A 233 -7.25 34.35 5.31
N ASN A 234 -8.16 33.72 6.04
CA ASN A 234 -8.07 33.59 7.50
C ASN A 234 -7.78 32.12 7.86
N PRO A 235 -6.62 31.82 8.48
CA PRO A 235 -6.28 30.48 8.96
C PRO A 235 -7.33 29.83 9.86
N SER A 236 -8.06 30.60 10.67
CA SER A 236 -9.13 30.07 11.54
C SER A 236 -10.36 29.58 10.77
N LYS A 237 -10.44 29.85 9.46
CA LYS A 237 -11.47 29.34 8.54
C LYS A 237 -10.99 28.14 7.73
N ALA A 238 -9.82 27.58 8.04
CA ALA A 238 -9.39 26.35 7.40
C ALA A 238 -10.33 25.20 7.73
N ASN A 239 -10.61 24.41 6.70
CA ASN A 239 -11.39 23.18 6.76
C ASN A 239 -10.54 22.05 6.20
N ASP A 240 -11.04 20.83 6.24
CA ASP A 240 -10.36 19.56 5.95
C ASP A 240 -11.08 18.74 4.85
N PHE A 241 -11.82 19.45 3.98
CA PHE A 241 -12.76 18.89 3.03
C PHE A 241 -12.16 17.97 1.96
N ASP A 242 -10.85 17.99 1.72
CA ASP A 242 -10.22 17.24 0.63
C ASP A 242 -9.14 16.27 1.17
N ALA A 243 -9.32 14.98 0.91
CA ALA A 243 -8.30 13.94 1.11
C ALA A 243 -7.39 13.77 -0.14
N PRO A 244 -6.21 13.14 -0.03
CA PRO A 244 -5.33 12.69 -1.12
C PRO A 244 -5.96 11.72 -2.14
N THR A 245 -5.40 11.63 -3.35
CA THR A 245 -5.66 10.53 -4.31
C THR A 245 -4.36 9.77 -4.59
N PRO A 246 -4.31 8.44 -4.39
CA PRO A 246 -5.34 7.63 -3.73
C PRO A 246 -5.54 8.09 -2.27
N GLY A 247 -6.72 7.79 -1.68
CA GLY A 247 -6.99 8.13 -0.29
C GLY A 247 -5.95 7.49 0.62
N PHE A 248 -5.98 6.17 0.71
CA PHE A 248 -5.05 5.40 1.55
C PHE A 248 -3.96 4.77 0.69
N SER A 249 -2.79 4.52 1.28
CA SER A 249 -1.72 3.76 0.60
C SER A 249 -2.05 2.26 0.53
N ALA A 250 -1.39 1.52 -0.36
CA ALA A 250 -1.53 0.06 -0.42
C ALA A 250 -1.17 -0.61 0.92
N LYS A 251 -0.14 -0.11 1.60
CA LYS A 251 0.32 -0.65 2.89
C LYS A 251 -0.66 -0.38 4.03
N GLN A 252 -1.35 0.75 3.95
CA GLN A 252 -2.42 1.10 4.89
C GLN A 252 -3.64 0.16 4.71
N TYR A 253 -4.04 -0.17 3.47
CA TYR A 253 -5.08 -1.18 3.24
C TYR A 253 -4.68 -2.57 3.73
N GLU A 254 -3.43 -3.00 3.50
CA GLU A 254 -2.92 -4.28 4.01
C GLU A 254 -3.06 -4.36 5.54
N ARG A 255 -2.68 -3.29 6.24
CA ARG A 255 -2.77 -3.24 7.71
C ARG A 255 -4.21 -3.15 8.21
N LEU A 256 -5.05 -2.33 7.58
CA LEU A 256 -6.46 -2.20 7.92
C LEU A 256 -7.21 -3.53 7.73
N ALA A 257 -6.93 -4.25 6.65
CA ALA A 257 -7.47 -5.58 6.41
C ALA A 257 -7.06 -6.57 7.51
N LEU A 258 -5.80 -6.53 7.97
CA LEU A 258 -5.36 -7.35 9.09
C LEU A 258 -6.13 -7.04 10.39
N LEU A 259 -6.33 -5.75 10.72
CA LEU A 259 -7.14 -5.36 11.88
C LEU A 259 -8.58 -5.88 11.77
N TYR A 260 -9.18 -5.79 10.60
CA TYR A 260 -10.52 -6.31 10.34
C TYR A 260 -10.61 -7.83 10.49
N VAL A 261 -9.62 -8.57 9.98
CA VAL A 261 -9.52 -10.04 10.16
C VAL A 261 -9.35 -10.40 11.63
N VAL A 262 -8.50 -9.69 12.37
CA VAL A 262 -8.28 -9.92 13.81
C VAL A 262 -9.57 -9.67 14.61
N ALA A 263 -10.22 -8.53 14.40
CA ALA A 263 -11.46 -8.21 15.09
C ALA A 263 -12.57 -9.23 14.78
N SER A 264 -12.69 -9.63 13.51
CA SER A 264 -13.63 -10.67 13.07
C SER A 264 -13.34 -12.05 13.68
N ALA A 265 -12.07 -12.46 13.74
CA ALA A 265 -11.67 -13.72 14.37
C ALA A 265 -11.94 -13.71 15.88
N ARG A 266 -11.68 -12.59 16.57
CA ARG A 266 -12.01 -12.39 17.98
C ARG A 266 -13.51 -12.45 18.26
N ARG A 267 -14.33 -12.03 17.28
CA ARG A 267 -15.79 -12.14 17.34
C ARG A 267 -16.29 -13.55 16.97
N GLY A 268 -15.51 -14.30 16.20
CA GLY A 268 -15.90 -15.61 15.63
C GLY A 268 -16.72 -15.51 14.33
N ARG A 269 -17.03 -14.30 13.87
CA ARG A 269 -17.71 -14.03 12.60
C ARG A 269 -17.19 -12.74 11.99
N TRP A 270 -17.27 -12.63 10.67
CA TRP A 270 -16.91 -11.41 9.95
C TRP A 270 -17.77 -10.24 10.43
N LEU A 271 -17.12 -9.18 10.92
CA LEU A 271 -17.80 -7.96 11.34
C LEU A 271 -18.42 -7.24 10.14
N ILE A 272 -19.44 -6.43 10.38
CA ILE A 272 -20.06 -5.61 9.34
C ILE A 272 -19.23 -4.32 9.20
N PRO A 273 -18.55 -4.07 8.06
CA PRO A 273 -17.81 -2.83 7.88
C PRO A 273 -18.77 -1.64 7.80
N ALA A 274 -18.35 -0.50 8.33
CA ALA A 274 -19.09 0.75 8.30
C ALA A 274 -18.15 1.94 8.10
N PHE A 275 -18.62 2.99 7.45
CA PHE A 275 -17.91 4.26 7.35
C PHE A 275 -18.45 5.26 8.37
N HIS A 276 -17.53 6.00 9.00
CA HIS A 276 -17.86 7.03 9.99
C HIS A 276 -18.91 8.01 9.45
N ALA A 277 -18.67 8.64 8.31
CA ALA A 277 -19.58 9.64 7.74
C ALA A 277 -21.01 9.12 7.51
N VAL A 278 -21.18 7.82 7.21
CA VAL A 278 -22.50 7.23 7.06
C VAL A 278 -23.22 7.14 8.40
N LEU A 279 -22.54 6.73 9.47
CA LEU A 279 -23.14 6.64 10.81
C LEU A 279 -23.57 8.02 11.32
N ASP A 280 -22.74 9.04 11.07
CA ASP A 280 -22.95 10.39 11.59
C ASP A 280 -23.79 11.30 10.69
N GLN A 281 -24.34 10.78 9.58
CA GLN A 281 -25.01 11.57 8.52
C GLN A 281 -26.12 12.51 9.03
N PHE A 282 -26.81 12.18 10.12
CA PHE A 282 -27.90 13.00 10.66
C PHE A 282 -27.47 13.98 11.76
N TYR A 283 -26.23 13.89 12.23
CA TYR A 283 -25.68 14.81 13.22
C TYR A 283 -25.06 16.04 12.55
N ALA A 284 -25.29 17.21 13.16
CA ALA A 284 -24.64 18.45 12.76
C ALA A 284 -23.13 18.34 12.98
N ASP A 285 -22.36 19.04 12.15
CA ASP A 285 -20.89 18.96 12.11
C ASP A 285 -20.40 17.50 11.97
N GLY A 286 -21.13 16.65 11.25
CA GLY A 286 -20.70 15.29 10.92
C GLY A 286 -19.42 15.31 10.09
N HIS A 287 -18.54 14.34 10.32
CA HIS A 287 -17.30 14.23 9.57
C HIS A 287 -17.53 13.60 8.19
N ASP A 288 -16.58 13.82 7.28
CA ASP A 288 -16.64 13.33 5.90
C ASP A 288 -15.64 12.20 5.60
N ASP A 289 -15.25 11.43 6.61
CA ASP A 289 -14.31 10.32 6.49
C ASP A 289 -14.99 8.92 6.48
N PRO A 290 -14.36 7.91 5.84
CA PRO A 290 -13.12 7.99 5.09
C PRO A 290 -13.37 8.47 3.65
N GLN A 291 -12.68 9.53 3.21
CA GLN A 291 -12.76 9.97 1.81
C GLN A 291 -11.87 9.13 0.89
N ARG A 292 -12.32 8.95 -0.36
CA ARG A 292 -11.56 8.27 -1.42
C ARG A 292 -11.09 6.86 -1.01
N PHE A 293 -11.92 6.20 -0.20
CA PHE A 293 -11.72 4.82 0.20
C PHE A 293 -11.94 3.89 -1.00
N ASP A 294 -10.98 3.02 -1.27
CA ASP A 294 -11.03 2.02 -2.32
C ASP A 294 -11.48 0.69 -1.70
N MET A 295 -12.78 0.42 -1.82
CA MET A 295 -13.38 -0.80 -1.31
C MET A 295 -12.87 -2.07 -2.03
N ASN A 296 -12.42 -1.96 -3.28
CA ASN A 296 -11.83 -3.08 -3.99
C ASN A 296 -10.44 -3.42 -3.43
N ALA A 297 -9.60 -2.42 -3.20
CA ALA A 297 -8.27 -2.63 -2.60
C ALA A 297 -8.37 -3.24 -1.19
N PHE A 298 -9.25 -2.71 -0.33
CA PHE A 298 -9.51 -3.27 0.98
C PHE A 298 -10.03 -4.72 0.90
N SER A 299 -11.05 -4.96 0.07
CA SER A 299 -11.62 -6.29 -0.13
C SER A 299 -10.59 -7.31 -0.65
N ALA A 300 -9.68 -6.89 -1.53
CA ALA A 300 -8.64 -7.76 -2.07
C ALA A 300 -7.66 -8.19 -0.98
N GLU A 301 -7.25 -7.28 -0.09
CA GLU A 301 -6.38 -7.59 1.03
C GLU A 301 -7.05 -8.50 2.06
N VAL A 302 -8.33 -8.27 2.37
CA VAL A 302 -9.10 -9.17 3.25
C VAL A 302 -9.17 -10.57 2.64
N LYS A 303 -9.46 -10.68 1.33
CA LYS A 303 -9.50 -11.96 0.62
C LYS A 303 -8.14 -12.65 0.66
N ARG A 304 -7.05 -11.94 0.34
CA ARG A 304 -5.69 -12.49 0.35
C ARG A 304 -5.31 -13.05 1.72
N LEU A 305 -5.59 -12.32 2.80
CA LEU A 305 -5.34 -12.78 4.16
C LEU A 305 -6.19 -14.00 4.50
N SER A 306 -7.49 -13.97 4.19
CA SER A 306 -8.41 -15.08 4.44
C SER A 306 -8.00 -16.36 3.70
N ASP A 307 -7.70 -16.26 2.40
CA ASP A 307 -7.29 -17.39 1.57
C ASP A 307 -5.96 -17.97 2.07
N GLY A 308 -5.00 -17.11 2.42
CA GLY A 308 -3.71 -17.55 2.90
C GLY A 308 -3.73 -18.15 4.32
N ILE A 309 -4.68 -17.73 5.16
CA ILE A 309 -4.97 -18.38 6.44
C ILE A 309 -5.59 -19.76 6.19
N ALA A 310 -6.58 -19.84 5.30
CA ALA A 310 -7.26 -21.09 4.98
C ALA A 310 -6.33 -22.14 4.35
N ALA A 311 -5.41 -21.69 3.48
CA ALA A 311 -4.44 -22.56 2.83
C ALA A 311 -3.22 -22.90 3.71
N GLY A 312 -3.09 -22.29 4.90
CA GLY A 312 -1.89 -22.42 5.75
C GLY A 312 -0.61 -21.86 5.11
N THR A 313 -0.71 -21.20 3.95
CA THR A 313 0.43 -20.72 3.16
C THR A 313 1.07 -19.46 3.74
N LEU A 314 0.39 -18.80 4.69
CA LEU A 314 0.91 -17.63 5.40
C LEU A 314 1.50 -17.95 6.78
N ALA A 315 1.55 -19.23 7.19
CA ALA A 315 2.02 -19.68 8.50
C ALA A 315 3.54 -20.01 8.55
N GLY A 316 4.29 -19.75 7.47
CA GLY A 316 5.74 -19.86 7.50
C GLY A 316 6.37 -18.80 8.42
N PRO A 317 7.44 -19.13 9.18
CA PRO A 317 8.09 -18.16 10.05
C PRO A 317 8.55 -16.95 9.22
N VAL A 318 8.03 -15.78 9.56
CA VAL A 318 8.79 -14.54 9.39
C VAL A 318 9.83 -14.59 10.51
N ASN A 319 11.10 -14.60 10.12
CA ASN A 319 12.23 -14.69 11.03
C ASN A 319 12.15 -13.61 12.13
N PRO A 320 12.57 -13.90 13.38
CA PRO A 320 12.66 -12.95 14.50
C PRO A 320 13.15 -11.59 14.03
N MET A 321 12.31 -10.59 14.29
CA MET A 321 12.55 -9.16 14.29
C MET A 321 13.61 -8.90 15.36
N GLN A 322 14.83 -9.37 15.07
CA GLN A 322 16.03 -8.64 15.40
C GLN A 322 15.87 -7.24 14.81
N PRO A 323 16.50 -6.20 15.37
CA PRO A 323 16.65 -4.94 14.67
C PRO A 323 17.56 -5.20 13.47
N GLU A 324 17.03 -5.81 12.42
CA GLU A 324 17.76 -6.00 11.18
C GLU A 324 17.72 -4.68 10.42
N ALA A 325 18.92 -4.19 10.12
CA ALA A 325 19.18 -3.35 8.96
C ALA A 325 18.74 -4.09 7.69
N GLY A 326 17.43 -4.10 7.43
CA GLY A 326 16.78 -5.22 6.76
C GLY A 326 15.40 -4.96 6.17
N SER A 327 15.06 -3.73 5.75
CA SER A 327 13.92 -3.58 4.82
C SER A 327 14.26 -4.40 3.57
N GLY A 328 13.59 -5.54 3.42
CA GLY A 328 13.80 -6.45 2.31
C GLY A 328 13.48 -5.72 1.02
N ILE A 329 14.52 -5.45 0.25
CA ILE A 329 14.40 -4.94 -1.10
C ILE A 329 13.68 -6.03 -1.92
N SER A 330 12.52 -5.72 -2.48
CA SER A 330 11.71 -6.67 -3.24
C SER A 330 11.53 -6.23 -4.69
N LYS A 331 11.49 -7.20 -5.60
CA LYS A 331 11.29 -6.95 -7.02
C LYS A 331 9.86 -6.49 -7.30
N ARG A 332 9.70 -5.56 -8.24
CA ARG A 332 8.43 -5.11 -8.80
C ARG A 332 7.76 -6.26 -9.57
N PRO A 333 6.49 -6.59 -9.27
CA PRO A 333 5.75 -7.56 -10.06
C PRO A 333 5.53 -7.05 -11.49
N ILE A 334 5.57 -7.97 -12.45
CA ILE A 334 5.33 -7.73 -13.87
C ILE A 334 4.50 -8.89 -14.41
N GLY A 335 3.55 -8.59 -15.30
CA GLY A 335 2.74 -9.62 -15.96
C GLY A 335 3.58 -10.57 -16.82
N GLU A 336 2.96 -11.65 -17.26
CA GLU A 336 3.55 -12.54 -18.26
C GLU A 336 3.50 -11.87 -19.64
N LEU A 337 4.63 -11.83 -20.35
CA LEU A 337 4.71 -11.30 -21.72
C LEU A 337 4.61 -12.43 -22.75
N LYS A 338 3.36 -12.76 -23.12
CA LYS A 338 3.05 -13.69 -24.21
C LYS A 338 2.95 -12.95 -25.54
N ALA A 339 4.01 -13.02 -26.34
CA ALA A 339 4.06 -12.36 -27.65
C ALA A 339 3.69 -13.34 -28.77
N ALA A 340 2.52 -13.16 -29.40
CA ALA A 340 2.09 -13.98 -30.53
C ALA A 340 3.07 -13.87 -31.72
N ALA A 341 3.70 -12.71 -31.89
CA ALA A 341 4.74 -12.52 -32.88
C ALA A 341 5.97 -13.43 -32.65
N CYS A 342 6.32 -13.76 -31.41
CA CYS A 342 7.43 -14.67 -31.15
C CYS A 342 7.09 -16.10 -31.60
N ALA A 343 5.86 -16.59 -31.33
CA ALA A 343 5.43 -17.90 -31.84
C ALA A 343 5.55 -17.97 -33.38
N ARG A 344 5.14 -16.92 -34.09
CA ARG A 344 5.33 -16.84 -35.55
C ARG A 344 6.81 -16.83 -35.95
N ILE A 345 7.71 -16.23 -35.16
CA ILE A 345 9.15 -16.28 -35.40
C ILE A 345 9.67 -17.72 -35.27
N VAL A 346 9.23 -18.45 -34.24
CA VAL A 346 9.57 -19.87 -34.04
C VAL A 346 9.14 -20.71 -35.24
N ASP A 347 7.89 -20.54 -35.70
CA ASP A 347 7.34 -21.27 -36.85
C ASP A 347 8.12 -21.00 -38.15
N ASN A 348 8.78 -19.84 -38.25
CA ASN A 348 9.54 -19.41 -39.42
C ASN A 348 11.07 -19.46 -39.20
N ALA A 349 11.54 -20.07 -38.09
CA ALA A 349 12.93 -19.99 -37.65
C ALA A 349 13.95 -20.47 -38.70
N ALA A 350 13.57 -21.49 -39.49
CA ALA A 350 14.42 -22.05 -40.54
C ALA A 350 14.73 -21.07 -41.68
N GLY A 351 13.88 -20.05 -41.88
CA GLY A 351 14.07 -19.01 -42.90
C GLY A 351 15.06 -17.91 -42.50
N PHE A 352 15.55 -17.92 -41.25
CA PHE A 352 16.46 -16.91 -40.72
C PHE A 352 17.89 -17.44 -40.59
N THR A 353 18.86 -16.53 -40.72
CA THR A 353 20.29 -16.82 -40.58
C THR A 353 20.59 -17.44 -39.22
N ALA A 354 21.15 -18.65 -39.23
CA ALA A 354 21.75 -19.27 -38.05
C ALA A 354 23.13 -18.69 -37.77
N GLU A 355 23.35 -18.33 -36.52
CA GLU A 355 24.66 -17.96 -35.98
C GLU A 355 24.88 -18.68 -34.64
N ARG A 356 26.07 -18.52 -34.05
CA ARG A 356 26.41 -19.15 -32.76
C ARG A 356 26.94 -18.14 -31.76
N THR A 357 26.49 -18.25 -30.52
CA THR A 357 26.91 -17.35 -29.44
C THR A 357 28.41 -17.49 -29.21
N THR A 358 29.11 -16.36 -29.11
CA THR A 358 30.51 -16.32 -28.70
C THR A 358 30.64 -16.26 -27.19
N LYS A 359 29.71 -15.55 -26.54
CA LYS A 359 29.49 -15.55 -25.09
C LYS A 359 28.13 -14.92 -24.80
N THR A 360 27.45 -15.44 -23.78
CA THR A 360 26.25 -14.83 -23.22
C THR A 360 26.56 -14.46 -21.78
N THR A 361 26.11 -13.29 -21.36
CA THR A 361 26.14 -12.86 -19.96
C THR A 361 24.76 -12.35 -19.57
N GLN A 362 24.62 -11.94 -18.30
CA GLN A 362 23.42 -11.29 -17.80
C GLN A 362 23.78 -9.93 -17.25
N TYR A 363 22.83 -9.01 -17.38
CA TYR A 363 22.82 -7.77 -16.62
C TYR A 363 21.45 -7.54 -16.02
N PHE A 364 21.40 -6.66 -15.03
CA PHE A 364 20.25 -6.45 -14.16
C PHE A 364 20.30 -5.04 -13.58
N THR A 365 19.18 -4.61 -13.00
CA THR A 365 19.10 -3.33 -12.31
C THR A 365 19.16 -3.59 -10.81
N PRO A 366 20.29 -3.31 -10.15
CA PRO A 366 20.42 -3.52 -8.72
C PRO A 366 19.41 -2.66 -7.97
N LEU A 367 18.77 -3.30 -7.01
CA LEU A 367 17.88 -2.61 -6.10
C LEU A 367 18.66 -2.24 -4.83
N PHE A 368 18.53 -1.00 -4.39
CA PHE A 368 19.15 -0.47 -3.19
C PHE A 368 18.10 0.03 -2.21
N ARG A 369 18.48 0.10 -0.93
CA ARG A 369 17.61 0.71 0.08
C ARG A 369 17.61 2.23 -0.08
N PRO A 370 16.44 2.87 0.05
CA PRO A 370 16.38 4.31 0.14
C PRO A 370 17.08 4.80 1.42
N ASP A 371 17.69 5.97 1.33
CA ASP A 371 18.10 6.78 2.47
C ASP A 371 16.86 7.39 3.16
N ALA A 372 17.07 8.14 4.23
CA ALA A 372 16.00 8.80 4.99
C ALA A 372 15.15 9.76 4.13
N ASP A 373 15.68 10.27 3.03
CA ASP A 373 14.98 11.15 2.07
C ASP A 373 14.31 10.38 0.91
N GLY A 374 14.29 9.05 0.96
CA GLY A 374 13.78 8.20 -0.13
C GLY A 374 14.76 8.07 -1.30
N GLY A 375 15.92 8.73 -1.23
CA GLY A 375 16.92 8.80 -2.29
C GLY A 375 18.05 7.78 -2.15
N LEU A 376 18.98 7.81 -3.11
CA LEU A 376 20.18 6.98 -3.14
C LEU A 376 21.14 7.35 -1.99
N ARG A 377 21.40 6.38 -1.11
CA ARG A 377 22.39 6.51 -0.02
C ARG A 377 23.78 6.80 -0.56
N ALA A 378 24.56 7.55 0.22
CA ALA A 378 25.92 7.94 -0.18
C ALA A 378 26.82 6.73 -0.42
N GLU A 379 26.74 5.70 0.42
CA GLU A 379 27.52 4.47 0.31
C GLU A 379 27.17 3.61 -0.92
N ASP A 380 25.94 3.71 -1.42
CA ASP A 380 25.46 2.94 -2.57
C ASP A 380 25.75 3.65 -3.91
N ARG A 381 26.14 4.93 -3.85
CA ARG A 381 26.27 5.80 -5.03
C ARG A 381 27.22 5.24 -6.07
N LYS A 382 28.40 4.80 -5.66
CA LYS A 382 29.40 4.21 -6.55
C LYS A 382 28.82 3.02 -7.29
N ASN A 383 28.21 2.11 -6.54
CA ASN A 383 27.64 0.88 -7.07
C ASN A 383 26.42 1.10 -7.97
N CYS A 384 25.65 2.15 -7.72
CA CYS A 384 24.49 2.52 -8.51
C CYS A 384 24.85 3.29 -9.80
N LEU A 385 25.71 4.31 -9.71
CA LEU A 385 25.91 5.29 -10.78
C LEU A 385 27.16 5.05 -11.63
N GLU A 386 28.17 4.37 -11.09
CA GLU A 386 29.47 4.23 -11.79
C GLU A 386 29.61 2.89 -12.50
N ILE A 387 28.75 1.90 -12.21
CA ILE A 387 29.00 0.50 -12.58
C ILE A 387 27.91 -0.09 -13.48
N GLU A 388 26.64 0.02 -13.13
CA GLU A 388 25.58 -0.80 -13.75
C GLU A 388 24.65 -0.05 -14.71
N GLY A 389 24.99 1.17 -15.11
CA GLY A 389 24.18 1.98 -16.04
C GLY A 389 22.85 2.47 -15.45
N SER A 390 22.14 1.69 -14.64
CA SER A 390 20.95 2.07 -13.89
C SER A 390 20.87 1.32 -12.56
N CYS A 391 20.27 1.94 -11.53
CA CYS A 391 19.84 1.27 -10.31
C CYS A 391 18.46 1.76 -9.87
N ILE A 392 17.83 1.04 -8.95
CA ILE A 392 16.54 1.43 -8.37
C ILE A 392 16.68 1.63 -6.87
N VAL A 393 16.09 2.72 -6.38
CA VAL A 393 16.04 3.07 -4.96
C VAL A 393 14.62 3.49 -4.63
N GLY A 394 13.90 2.67 -3.87
CA GLY A 394 12.46 2.88 -3.63
C GLY A 394 11.69 3.01 -4.95
N ASP A 395 11.00 4.14 -5.11
CA ASP A 395 10.21 4.46 -6.31
C ASP A 395 11.00 5.15 -7.43
N PHE A 396 12.31 5.28 -7.28
CA PHE A 396 13.15 6.01 -8.22
C PHE A 396 14.05 5.08 -9.03
N LEU A 397 14.16 5.35 -10.32
CA LEU A 397 15.19 4.81 -11.19
C LEU A 397 16.29 5.87 -11.30
N TYR A 398 17.51 5.48 -10.97
CA TYR A 398 18.71 6.29 -11.16
C TYR A 398 19.44 5.76 -12.38
N ASN A 399 19.55 6.56 -13.43
CA ASN A 399 20.31 6.23 -14.62
C ASN A 399 21.66 6.96 -14.59
N ALA A 400 22.73 6.30 -15.05
CA ALA A 400 24.06 6.88 -15.16
C ALA A 400 24.06 8.00 -16.21
N GLY A 401 24.55 9.19 -15.85
CA GLY A 401 24.42 10.38 -16.70
C GLY A 401 25.08 11.65 -16.15
N GLY A 402 26.23 11.52 -15.47
CA GLY A 402 26.92 12.60 -14.78
C GLY A 402 27.18 12.29 -13.30
N PRO A 403 27.85 13.18 -12.54
CA PRO A 403 28.29 12.91 -11.16
C PRO A 403 27.15 12.61 -10.17
N ASN A 404 25.91 12.97 -10.53
CA ASN A 404 24.73 12.75 -9.70
C ASN A 404 23.74 11.72 -10.25
N GLY A 405 23.98 11.20 -11.47
CA GLY A 405 22.98 10.41 -12.19
C GLY A 405 21.72 11.21 -12.54
N GLN A 406 20.90 10.68 -13.43
CA GLN A 406 19.56 11.19 -13.69
C GLN A 406 18.55 10.37 -12.89
N ARG A 407 17.82 11.05 -12.01
CA ARG A 407 16.76 10.44 -11.19
C ARG A 407 15.42 10.57 -11.89
N PHE A 408 14.72 9.46 -12.04
CA PHE A 408 13.37 9.39 -12.59
C PHE A 408 12.42 8.80 -11.56
N ASP A 409 11.24 9.41 -11.45
CA ASP A 409 10.11 8.81 -10.74
C ASP A 409 9.52 7.70 -11.61
N ARG A 410 9.59 6.45 -11.12
CA ARG A 410 9.18 5.25 -11.88
C ARG A 410 7.69 5.23 -12.21
N ALA A 411 6.85 6.00 -11.51
CA ALA A 411 5.43 6.13 -11.83
C ALA A 411 5.19 7.05 -13.04
N LYS A 412 6.20 7.84 -13.45
CA LYS A 412 6.09 8.85 -14.51
C LYS A 412 6.82 8.49 -15.80
N ILE A 413 7.55 7.38 -15.82
CA ILE A 413 8.34 6.93 -16.97
C ILE A 413 7.85 5.58 -17.49
N LYS A 414 8.09 5.32 -18.77
CA LYS A 414 7.78 4.03 -19.40
C LYS A 414 8.84 2.98 -19.11
N PHE A 415 10.11 3.36 -18.94
CA PHE A 415 11.25 2.46 -18.78
C PHE A 415 11.50 2.06 -17.31
N VAL A 416 10.49 1.51 -16.64
CA VAL A 416 10.46 1.35 -15.17
C VAL A 416 11.50 0.40 -14.59
N PHE A 417 12.09 -0.50 -15.40
CA PHE A 417 13.13 -1.43 -14.97
C PHE A 417 14.54 -0.93 -15.30
N GLY A 418 14.69 -0.08 -16.30
CA GLY A 418 15.98 0.37 -16.79
C GLY A 418 15.83 1.05 -18.13
N GLN A 419 16.72 2.01 -18.40
CA GLN A 419 16.72 2.79 -19.63
C GLN A 419 17.66 2.17 -20.67
N GLY A 420 17.15 1.89 -21.87
CA GLY A 420 17.96 1.36 -22.97
C GLY A 420 18.73 2.43 -23.77
N ALA A 421 19.29 2.01 -24.90
CA ALA A 421 20.16 2.82 -25.75
C ALA A 421 19.40 3.75 -26.72
N GLY A 422 18.63 4.69 -26.16
CA GLY A 422 17.98 5.80 -26.86
C GLY A 422 16.66 5.44 -27.57
N ALA A 423 15.70 6.38 -27.50
CA ALA A 423 14.41 6.24 -28.15
C ALA A 423 14.52 6.47 -29.67
N ASN A 424 13.98 5.54 -30.47
CA ASN A 424 13.86 5.66 -31.92
C ASN A 424 12.67 4.82 -32.42
N GLU A 425 12.42 4.79 -33.73
CA GLU A 425 11.30 4.02 -34.32
C GLU A 425 11.36 2.50 -34.04
N PHE A 426 12.54 1.97 -33.71
CA PHE A 426 12.79 0.57 -33.40
C PHE A 426 12.91 0.28 -31.90
N ASN A 427 12.80 1.30 -31.04
CA ASN A 427 12.83 1.21 -29.58
C ASN A 427 12.13 2.44 -29.00
N ARG A 428 10.80 2.54 -29.19
CA ARG A 428 10.06 3.80 -28.95
C ARG A 428 10.00 4.19 -27.49
N THR A 429 9.83 3.21 -26.61
CA THR A 429 9.70 3.42 -25.16
C THR A 429 11.03 3.60 -24.46
N ASN A 430 12.13 3.21 -25.13
CA ASN A 430 13.47 3.14 -24.57
C ASN A 430 13.55 2.29 -23.28
N ALA A 431 12.67 1.31 -23.13
CA ALA A 431 12.56 0.48 -21.94
C ALA A 431 13.34 -0.81 -22.07
N LEU A 432 14.08 -1.16 -21.02
CA LEU A 432 14.59 -2.51 -20.82
C LEU A 432 13.49 -3.37 -20.20
N ILE A 433 13.29 -4.56 -20.75
CA ILE A 433 12.20 -5.46 -20.39
C ILE A 433 12.83 -6.76 -19.91
N PRO A 434 12.60 -7.13 -18.64
CA PRO A 434 13.16 -8.36 -18.08
C PRO A 434 12.88 -9.56 -18.99
N CYS A 435 13.94 -10.30 -19.33
CA CYS A 435 13.91 -11.51 -20.13
C CYS A 435 13.38 -11.34 -21.57
N ARG A 436 13.33 -10.11 -22.07
CA ARG A 436 12.88 -9.79 -23.43
C ARG A 436 13.85 -8.86 -24.15
N THR A 437 14.64 -8.06 -23.43
CA THR A 437 15.67 -7.21 -24.03
C THR A 437 17.07 -7.75 -23.78
N LEU A 438 17.98 -7.48 -24.72
CA LEU A 438 19.40 -7.75 -24.55
C LEU A 438 20.26 -6.59 -25.08
N ALA A 439 21.50 -6.54 -24.61
CA ALA A 439 22.55 -5.68 -25.13
C ALA A 439 23.41 -6.43 -26.16
N ALA A 440 23.78 -5.75 -27.23
CA ALA A 440 24.60 -6.32 -28.31
C ALA A 440 25.54 -5.27 -28.93
N ASP A 441 26.52 -5.73 -29.72
CA ASP A 441 27.37 -4.82 -30.49
C ASP A 441 26.60 -4.21 -31.68
N ARG A 442 26.39 -2.89 -31.66
CA ARG A 442 25.70 -2.14 -32.72
C ARG A 442 26.36 -2.19 -34.09
N ALA A 443 27.64 -2.57 -34.19
CA ALA A 443 28.26 -2.82 -35.47
C ALA A 443 27.63 -4.04 -36.18
N HIS A 444 27.19 -5.03 -35.41
CA HIS A 444 26.65 -6.30 -35.89
C HIS A 444 25.13 -6.39 -35.78
N TYR A 445 24.55 -5.94 -34.66
CA TYR A 445 23.11 -6.03 -34.39
C TYR A 445 22.57 -4.65 -34.03
N LYS A 446 21.79 -4.06 -34.95
CA LYS A 446 21.19 -2.73 -34.74
C LYS A 446 20.08 -2.81 -33.69
N ILE A 447 19.82 -1.69 -33.00
CA ILE A 447 18.67 -1.56 -32.09
C ILE A 447 17.37 -1.96 -32.82
N GLY A 448 16.55 -2.74 -32.13
CA GLY A 448 15.33 -3.35 -32.61
C GLY A 448 15.51 -4.67 -33.38
N THR A 449 16.73 -5.11 -33.66
CA THR A 449 16.96 -6.47 -34.20
C THR A 449 16.39 -7.48 -33.22
N VAL A 450 15.71 -8.51 -33.73
CA VAL A 450 15.19 -9.59 -32.88
C VAL A 450 16.13 -10.79 -33.00
N ILE A 451 16.52 -11.32 -31.85
CA ILE A 451 17.37 -12.50 -31.70
C ILE A 451 16.51 -13.60 -31.11
N TYR A 452 16.41 -14.72 -31.81
CA TYR A 452 15.71 -15.89 -31.30
C TYR A 452 16.73 -16.95 -30.90
N ILE A 453 16.68 -17.40 -29.65
CA ILE A 453 17.60 -18.39 -29.08
C ILE A 453 16.76 -19.58 -28.58
N PRO A 454 16.62 -20.66 -29.36
CA PRO A 454 15.74 -21.77 -29.03
C PRO A 454 15.98 -22.37 -27.64
N SER A 455 17.23 -22.41 -27.17
CA SER A 455 17.57 -22.96 -25.86
C SER A 455 17.08 -22.13 -24.67
N PHE A 456 16.54 -20.94 -24.89
CA PHE A 456 15.86 -20.17 -23.85
C PHE A 456 14.38 -20.54 -23.70
N GLU A 457 13.76 -21.20 -24.68
CA GLU A 457 12.35 -21.58 -24.57
C GLU A 457 12.08 -22.42 -23.32
N GLY A 458 11.03 -22.02 -22.59
CA GLY A 458 10.63 -22.67 -21.34
C GLY A 458 11.51 -22.35 -20.13
N LYS A 459 12.64 -21.63 -20.28
CA LYS A 459 13.44 -21.19 -19.13
C LYS A 459 12.65 -20.18 -18.29
N THR A 460 12.81 -20.29 -16.98
CA THR A 460 12.15 -19.40 -16.01
C THR A 460 12.83 -18.03 -15.97
N CYS A 461 12.08 -16.97 -16.28
CA CYS A 461 12.55 -15.60 -16.17
C CYS A 461 12.81 -15.21 -14.70
N PRO A 462 13.98 -14.65 -14.34
CA PRO A 462 14.30 -14.30 -12.95
C PRO A 462 13.47 -13.17 -12.33
N GLN A 463 12.76 -12.38 -13.15
CA GLN A 463 11.92 -11.29 -12.65
C GLN A 463 10.54 -11.77 -12.18
N ASN A 464 9.83 -12.53 -13.01
CA ASN A 464 8.42 -12.89 -12.80
C ASN A 464 8.17 -14.38 -12.63
N ARG A 465 9.21 -15.20 -12.72
CA ARG A 465 9.16 -16.66 -12.62
C ARG A 465 8.27 -17.34 -13.67
N GLN A 466 8.03 -16.66 -14.80
CA GLN A 466 7.29 -17.22 -15.93
C GLN A 466 8.25 -17.80 -16.97
N PRO A 467 7.83 -18.82 -17.74
CA PRO A 467 8.62 -19.33 -18.86
C PRO A 467 8.80 -18.25 -19.94
N VAL A 468 9.96 -18.24 -20.59
CA VAL A 468 10.25 -17.37 -21.74
C VAL A 468 10.09 -18.12 -23.06
N ASP A 469 9.85 -17.39 -24.14
CA ASP A 469 9.63 -17.92 -25.50
C ASP A 469 10.88 -17.84 -26.40
N GLY A 470 12.02 -17.45 -25.85
CA GLY A 470 13.32 -17.43 -26.54
C GLY A 470 13.54 -16.24 -27.48
N CYS A 471 12.58 -15.34 -27.70
CA CYS A 471 12.79 -14.13 -28.51
C CYS A 471 13.28 -12.95 -27.66
N PHE A 472 14.32 -12.26 -28.13
CA PHE A 472 14.89 -11.09 -27.49
C PHE A 472 14.99 -9.92 -28.47
N ILE A 473 14.81 -8.70 -27.99
CA ILE A 473 14.98 -7.46 -28.74
C ILE A 473 16.31 -6.83 -28.34
N VAL A 474 17.15 -6.47 -29.31
CA VAL A 474 18.33 -5.64 -29.08
C VAL A 474 17.86 -4.23 -28.72
N ALA A 475 17.86 -3.88 -27.43
CA ALA A 475 17.38 -2.58 -26.94
C ALA A 475 18.47 -1.77 -26.24
N ASP A 476 19.67 -2.34 -26.10
CA ASP A 476 20.74 -1.76 -25.32
C ASP A 476 22.12 -2.00 -25.91
N VAL A 477 23.13 -1.32 -25.36
CA VAL A 477 24.54 -1.52 -25.68
C VAL A 477 25.42 -1.47 -24.45
N GLY A 478 26.46 -2.31 -24.45
CA GLY A 478 27.55 -2.22 -23.48
C GLY A 478 28.88 -1.93 -24.17
N SER A 479 29.71 -1.09 -23.56
CA SER A 479 31.08 -0.83 -24.05
C SER A 479 31.93 -2.09 -24.10
N ALA A 480 31.65 -3.09 -23.26
CA ALA A 480 32.31 -4.39 -23.21
C ALA A 480 31.66 -5.47 -24.10
N ILE A 481 30.54 -5.16 -24.75
CA ILE A 481 29.80 -6.09 -25.62
C ILE A 481 30.25 -5.83 -27.07
N LYS A 482 31.22 -6.63 -27.52
CA LYS A 482 31.92 -6.45 -28.80
C LYS A 482 31.93 -7.72 -29.64
N GLY A 483 31.74 -7.55 -30.95
CA GLY A 483 31.77 -8.61 -31.94
C GLY A 483 30.43 -9.37 -32.10
N PRO A 484 30.37 -10.29 -33.08
CA PRO A 484 29.17 -11.08 -33.35
C PRO A 484 28.94 -12.15 -32.26
N GLY A 485 27.68 -12.52 -32.08
CA GLY A 485 27.23 -13.55 -31.14
C GLY A 485 27.51 -13.25 -29.66
N ARG A 486 27.92 -12.03 -29.31
CA ARG A 486 28.10 -11.60 -27.91
C ARG A 486 26.85 -10.87 -27.44
N PHE A 487 26.16 -11.46 -26.47
CA PHE A 487 24.94 -10.90 -25.89
C PHE A 487 25.04 -10.75 -24.38
N ASP A 488 24.38 -9.72 -23.86
CA ASP A 488 24.12 -9.55 -22.44
C ASP A 488 22.62 -9.50 -22.23
N ILE A 489 22.04 -10.46 -21.52
CA ILE A 489 20.58 -10.60 -21.43
C ILE A 489 20.08 -9.86 -20.19
N PHE A 490 19.11 -8.98 -20.38
CA PHE A 490 18.54 -8.24 -19.26
C PHE A 490 17.62 -9.13 -18.45
N THR A 491 17.94 -9.35 -17.18
CA THR A 491 17.19 -10.25 -16.28
C THR A 491 16.18 -9.54 -15.38
N GLY A 492 16.17 -8.20 -15.41
CA GLY A 492 15.32 -7.37 -14.58
C GLY A 492 16.01 -6.87 -13.32
N GLU A 493 15.27 -6.76 -12.24
CA GLU A 493 15.77 -6.26 -10.97
C GLU A 493 16.57 -7.33 -10.22
N CYS A 494 17.61 -6.88 -9.51
CA CYS A 494 18.37 -7.73 -8.61
C CYS A 494 18.16 -7.33 -7.15
N SER A 495 17.51 -8.21 -6.37
CA SER A 495 17.26 -7.97 -4.95
C SER A 495 18.45 -8.30 -4.06
N ARG A 496 19.34 -9.18 -4.53
CA ARG A 496 20.55 -9.62 -3.81
C ARG A 496 21.82 -9.24 -4.56
N TYR A 497 21.96 -7.95 -4.84
CA TYR A 497 23.13 -7.42 -5.52
C TYR A 497 24.36 -7.41 -4.61
N ASP A 498 25.47 -7.95 -5.11
CA ASP A 498 26.79 -7.85 -4.47
C ASP A 498 27.59 -6.75 -5.14
N GLY A 499 27.68 -5.59 -4.48
CA GLY A 499 28.39 -4.43 -4.99
C GLY A 499 29.92 -4.57 -5.03
N ASN A 500 30.52 -5.58 -4.41
CA ASN A 500 31.97 -5.80 -4.51
C ASN A 500 32.32 -6.66 -5.73
N LEU A 501 31.45 -7.61 -6.05
CA LEU A 501 31.65 -8.56 -7.14
C LEU A 501 30.90 -8.18 -8.42
N HIS A 502 29.98 -7.21 -8.35
CA HIS A 502 29.10 -6.80 -9.44
C HIS A 502 28.29 -7.97 -10.00
N ILE A 503 27.72 -8.78 -9.11
CA ILE A 503 26.91 -9.93 -9.46
C ILE A 503 25.55 -9.89 -8.79
N CYS A 504 24.55 -10.45 -9.46
CA CYS A 504 23.27 -10.73 -8.85
C CYS A 504 23.28 -12.12 -8.21
N ARG A 505 22.96 -12.18 -6.91
CA ARG A 505 22.87 -13.44 -6.15
C ARG A 505 21.44 -13.97 -6.02
N ASP A 506 20.52 -13.46 -6.83
CA ASP A 506 19.19 -14.05 -6.95
C ASP A 506 19.34 -15.45 -7.58
N SER A 507 18.76 -16.47 -6.95
CA SER A 507 18.94 -17.88 -7.34
C SER A 507 18.52 -18.15 -8.79
N GLU A 508 17.48 -17.47 -9.23
CA GLU A 508 16.89 -17.61 -10.56
C GLU A 508 17.82 -17.06 -11.65
N ASN A 509 18.66 -16.07 -11.35
CA ASN A 509 19.61 -15.52 -12.31
C ASN A 509 20.63 -16.58 -12.74
N ALA A 510 21.20 -17.36 -11.81
CA ALA A 510 22.21 -18.36 -12.14
C ALA A 510 21.73 -19.43 -13.15
N ALA A 511 20.43 -19.71 -13.19
CA ALA A 511 19.84 -20.69 -14.12
C ALA A 511 19.49 -20.10 -15.50
N PHE A 512 19.47 -18.77 -15.63
CA PHE A 512 19.03 -18.06 -16.83
C PHE A 512 20.17 -17.74 -17.81
N ASP A 513 21.00 -18.74 -18.13
CA ASP A 513 22.16 -18.60 -19.01
C ASP A 513 22.17 -19.66 -20.12
N VAL A 514 22.94 -19.46 -21.19
CA VAL A 514 23.17 -20.46 -22.23
C VAL A 514 24.67 -20.64 -22.50
N PRO A 515 25.12 -21.88 -22.79
CA PRO A 515 26.52 -22.12 -23.09
C PRO A 515 27.02 -21.28 -24.29
N LYS A 516 28.34 -21.08 -24.35
CA LYS A 516 29.00 -20.64 -25.59
C LYS A 516 28.68 -21.63 -26.72
N ASN A 517 28.67 -21.13 -27.96
CA ASN A 517 28.42 -21.90 -29.17
C ASN A 517 26.96 -22.38 -29.30
N THR A 518 26.05 -21.76 -28.57
CA THR A 518 24.61 -21.98 -28.68
C THR A 518 24.09 -21.35 -29.97
N GLU A 519 23.25 -22.06 -30.72
CA GLU A 519 22.66 -21.53 -31.94
C GLU A 519 21.65 -20.41 -31.62
N PHE A 520 21.64 -19.37 -32.45
CA PHE A 520 20.59 -18.37 -32.47
C PHE A 520 20.25 -17.95 -33.90
N ARG A 521 19.09 -17.31 -34.05
CA ARG A 521 18.58 -16.77 -35.32
C ARG A 521 18.51 -15.26 -35.26
N VAL A 522 18.90 -14.60 -36.36
CA VAL A 522 18.81 -13.15 -36.51
C VAL A 522 17.62 -12.80 -37.38
N ILE A 523 16.66 -12.07 -36.79
CA ILE A 523 15.51 -11.53 -37.49
C ILE A 523 15.79 -10.04 -37.72
N PRO A 524 16.00 -9.61 -38.98
CA PRO A 524 16.31 -8.22 -39.29
C PRO A 524 15.29 -7.27 -38.68
N ARG A 525 15.75 -6.13 -38.15
CA ARG A 525 14.85 -5.15 -37.49
C ARG A 525 13.71 -4.67 -38.39
N ASP A 526 13.90 -4.69 -39.71
CA ASP A 526 12.94 -4.25 -40.73
C ASP A 526 12.05 -5.41 -41.23
N ALA A 527 12.21 -6.61 -40.71
CA ALA A 527 11.28 -7.72 -40.99
C ALA A 527 9.92 -7.45 -40.34
N GLU A 528 8.85 -7.91 -40.99
CA GLU A 528 7.48 -7.78 -40.47
C GLU A 528 7.34 -8.41 -39.08
N LEU A 529 7.91 -9.60 -38.88
CA LEU A 529 7.86 -10.31 -37.60
C LEU A 529 8.59 -9.57 -36.47
N ALA A 530 9.73 -8.92 -36.77
CA ALA A 530 10.41 -8.07 -35.79
C ALA A 530 9.59 -6.83 -35.43
N ARG A 531 8.94 -6.19 -36.43
CA ARG A 531 8.02 -5.07 -36.17
C ARG A 531 6.85 -5.49 -35.30
N ALA A 532 6.24 -6.63 -35.58
CA ALA A 532 5.10 -7.16 -34.83
C ALA A 532 5.48 -7.42 -33.36
N LEU A 533 6.62 -8.08 -33.10
CA LEU A 533 7.07 -8.33 -31.73
C LEU A 533 7.31 -7.03 -30.95
N ARG A 534 7.95 -6.03 -31.58
CA ARG A 534 8.15 -4.72 -30.95
C ARG A 534 6.84 -4.00 -30.67
N ALA A 535 5.85 -4.09 -31.57
CA ALA A 535 4.54 -3.48 -31.36
C ALA A 535 3.78 -4.12 -30.18
N GLU A 536 3.83 -5.44 -30.04
CA GLU A 536 3.26 -6.15 -28.88
C GLU A 536 3.95 -5.76 -27.57
N VAL A 537 5.28 -5.61 -27.61
CA VAL A 537 6.09 -5.12 -26.49
C VAL A 537 5.76 -3.68 -26.11
N ASP A 538 5.66 -2.76 -27.08
CA ASP A 538 5.29 -1.38 -26.84
C ASP A 538 3.88 -1.29 -26.25
N ALA A 539 2.94 -2.10 -26.76
CA ALA A 539 1.58 -2.18 -26.22
C ALA A 539 1.56 -2.69 -24.77
N PHE A 540 2.38 -3.69 -24.44
CA PHE A 540 2.51 -4.18 -23.07
C PHE A 540 3.01 -3.10 -22.10
N ILE A 541 3.98 -2.28 -22.52
CA ILE A 541 4.48 -1.16 -21.73
C ILE A 541 3.41 -0.07 -21.60
N ASP A 542 2.75 0.28 -22.71
CA ASP A 542 1.72 1.32 -22.76
C ASP A 542 0.48 0.96 -21.91
N ASN A 543 0.20 -0.34 -21.75
CA ASN A 543 -0.81 -0.89 -20.85
C ASN A 543 -0.29 -1.06 -19.41
N GLY A 544 0.72 -0.30 -19.01
CA GLY A 544 1.19 -0.25 -17.64
C GLY A 544 1.88 -1.53 -17.16
N TRP A 545 2.58 -2.24 -18.06
CA TRP A 545 3.29 -3.49 -17.76
C TRP A 545 2.36 -4.64 -17.35
N THR A 546 1.12 -4.58 -17.86
CA THR A 546 0.10 -5.62 -17.72
C THR A 546 -0.41 -6.00 -19.11
N PHE A 547 -0.70 -7.28 -19.32
CA PHE A 547 -1.62 -7.66 -20.40
C PHE A 547 -3.03 -7.37 -19.91
N GLY A 548 -3.83 -6.71 -20.75
CA GLY A 548 -5.24 -6.47 -20.46
C GLY A 548 -5.98 -7.78 -20.12
N PRO A 549 -7.16 -7.67 -19.48
CA PRO A 549 -7.94 -8.82 -19.04
C PRO A 549 -8.20 -9.86 -20.14
#